data_AF-A0A353E7E1-F1
#
_entry.id   AF-A0A353E7E1-F1
#
_cell.length_a   1.000
_cell.length_b   1.000
_cell.length_c   1.000
_cell.angle_alpha   90.00
_cell.angle_beta   90.00
_cell.angle_gamma   90.00
#
_symmetry.space_group_name_H-M   'P 1'
#
loop_
_entity.id
_entity.type
_entity.pdbx_description
1 polymer ?
#
loop_
_entity_poly.entity_id
_entity_poly.type
_entity_poly.pdbx_seq_one_letter_code
_entity_poly.pdbx_strand_id
1 'polypeptide(L)'
;MRRRRQEDPLTEEERQDVKHELLRRKIYHFYEHLSRWAPLLLMLWHWYGVMDYSRHPRPTILDTEDNGSCIIWMYTLCYVYMPFAMIPVSYFFHWCWIFRIPFYYFIGISVIRFGYQHWLITPEQLTMHYILIILTITTYAYGLTSIAIKGKKCCQDAGK
;
A
#
# COMPACT_ATOMS: atom_id res chain seq x y z
N MET A 1 44.62 36.28 9.48
CA MET A 1 43.48 35.41 9.86
C MET A 1 43.89 33.94 9.72
N ARG A 2 44.23 33.26 10.83
CA ARG A 2 44.53 31.81 10.82
C ARG A 2 43.19 31.05 10.75
N ARG A 3 42.93 30.34 9.65
CA ARG A 3 41.90 29.29 9.60
C ARG A 3 42.28 28.25 10.67
N ARG A 4 41.46 28.10 11.71
CA ARG A 4 41.55 26.94 12.61
C ARG A 4 41.38 25.70 11.73
N ARG A 5 42.43 24.87 11.64
CA ARG A 5 42.31 23.51 11.13
C ARG A 5 41.41 22.81 12.14
N GLN A 6 40.16 22.58 11.76
CA GLN A 6 39.19 21.86 12.56
C GLN A 6 39.67 20.40 12.55
N GLU A 7 40.33 19.98 13.61
CA GLU A 7 40.61 18.56 13.83
C GLU A 7 39.27 17.85 13.85
N ASP A 8 39.13 16.85 12.98
CA ASP A 8 37.89 16.09 12.84
C ASP A 8 37.62 15.39 14.18
N PRO A 9 36.53 15.72 14.89
CA PRO A 9 36.34 15.32 16.28
C PRO A 9 36.03 13.83 16.45
N LEU A 10 35.97 13.05 15.37
CA LEU A 10 35.57 11.65 15.37
C LEU A 10 36.65 10.74 14.81
N THR A 11 36.87 9.62 15.50
CA THR A 11 37.70 8.52 15.03
C THR A 11 37.04 7.85 13.82
N GLU A 12 37.81 7.26 12.89
CA GLU A 12 37.23 6.70 11.66
C GLU A 12 36.22 5.56 11.93
N GLU A 13 36.42 4.80 13.00
CA GLU A 13 35.46 3.79 13.50
C GLU A 13 34.15 4.44 13.96
N GLU A 14 34.22 5.49 14.79
CA GLU A 14 33.05 6.25 15.23
C GLU A 14 32.30 6.89 14.06
N ARG A 15 33.02 7.32 13.01
CA ARG A 15 32.42 7.87 11.78
C ARG A 15 31.63 6.78 11.04
N GLN A 16 32.14 5.56 10.97
CA GLN A 16 31.45 4.43 10.36
C GLN A 16 30.19 4.05 11.14
N ASP A 17 30.26 4.02 12.46
CA ASP A 17 29.11 3.71 13.32
C ASP A 17 28.00 4.76 13.21
N VAL A 18 28.36 6.06 13.26
CA VAL A 18 27.39 7.15 13.07
C VAL A 18 26.76 7.09 11.67
N LYS A 19 27.56 6.81 10.63
CA LYS A 19 27.05 6.66 9.26
C LYS A 19 26.09 5.49 9.15
N HIS A 20 26.40 4.36 9.77
CA HIS A 20 25.53 3.18 9.79
C HIS A 20 24.21 3.46 10.51
N GLU A 21 24.25 4.18 11.64
CA GLU A 21 23.03 4.56 12.37
C GLU A 21 22.16 5.54 11.58
N LEU A 22 22.75 6.54 10.93
CA LEU A 22 22.04 7.47 10.06
C LEU A 22 21.41 6.77 8.85
N LEU A 23 22.12 5.80 8.24
CA LEU A 23 21.57 4.98 7.16
C LEU A 23 20.40 4.14 7.65
N ARG A 24 20.51 3.48 8.81
CA ARG A 24 19.42 2.71 9.43
C ARG A 24 18.17 3.57 9.64
N ARG A 25 18.33 4.79 10.18
CA ARG A 25 17.21 5.73 10.38
C ARG A 25 16.57 6.15 9.06
N LYS A 26 17.37 6.46 8.03
CA LYS A 26 16.85 6.82 6.70
C LYS A 26 16.10 5.66 6.05
N ILE A 27 16.65 4.45 6.12
CA ILE A 27 16.03 3.24 5.58
C ILE A 27 14.69 2.98 6.28
N TYR A 28 14.65 3.09 7.61
CA TYR A 28 13.42 2.93 8.39
C TYR A 28 12.32 3.91 7.95
N HIS A 29 12.63 5.21 7.85
CA HIS A 29 11.65 6.20 7.38
C HIS A 29 11.24 6.00 5.92
N PHE A 30 12.15 5.51 5.07
CA PHE A 30 11.81 5.16 3.69
C PHE A 30 10.78 4.01 3.67
N TYR A 31 11.00 2.94 4.42
CA TYR A 31 10.06 1.82 4.52
C TYR A 31 8.72 2.24 5.12
N GLU A 32 8.73 3.05 6.16
CA GLU A 32 7.52 3.62 6.76
C GLU A 32 6.71 4.43 5.74
N HIS A 33 7.38 5.30 4.97
CA HIS A 33 6.72 6.11 3.96
C HIS A 33 6.19 5.26 2.79
N LEU A 34 7.02 4.36 2.27
CA LEU A 34 6.67 3.48 1.16
C LEU A 34 5.46 2.62 1.52
N SER A 35 5.48 2.00 2.69
CA SER A 35 4.40 1.12 3.13
C SER A 35 3.09 1.86 3.39
N ARG A 36 3.14 3.15 3.74
CA ARG A 36 1.94 3.98 3.91
C ARG A 36 1.30 4.39 2.57
N TRP A 37 2.12 4.76 1.59
CA TRP A 37 1.63 5.34 0.33
C TRP A 37 1.43 4.31 -0.79
N ALA A 38 2.25 3.26 -0.84
CA ALA A 38 2.17 2.24 -1.89
C ALA A 38 0.79 1.56 -1.98
N PRO A 39 0.13 1.15 -0.87
CA PRO A 39 -1.21 0.54 -0.93
C PRO A 39 -2.26 1.50 -1.50
N LEU A 40 -2.17 2.78 -1.14
CA LEU A 40 -3.08 3.79 -1.61
C LEU A 40 -2.92 4.03 -3.12
N LEU A 41 -1.68 4.13 -3.59
CA LEU A 41 -1.38 4.27 -5.01
C LEU A 41 -1.84 3.05 -5.81
N LEU A 42 -1.58 1.84 -5.32
CA LEU A 42 -2.02 0.60 -5.97
C LEU A 42 -3.54 0.49 -6.01
N MET A 43 -4.24 0.91 -4.95
CA MET A 43 -5.70 0.92 -4.91
C MET A 43 -6.26 1.89 -5.96
N LEU A 44 -5.74 3.12 -6.02
CA LEU A 44 -6.16 4.12 -7.00
C LEU A 44 -5.84 3.68 -8.44
N TRP A 45 -4.69 3.03 -8.65
CA TRP A 45 -4.33 2.44 -9.93
C TRP A 45 -5.31 1.34 -10.35
N HIS A 46 -5.69 0.46 -9.42
CA HIS A 46 -6.69 -0.56 -9.68
C HIS A 46 -8.05 0.06 -10.04
N TRP A 47 -8.47 1.13 -9.35
CA TRP A 47 -9.72 1.84 -9.69
C TRP A 47 -9.66 2.40 -11.11
N TYR A 48 -8.55 3.03 -11.48
CA TYR A 48 -8.33 3.50 -12.85
C TYR A 48 -8.46 2.36 -13.86
N GLY A 49 -7.83 1.21 -13.59
CA GLY A 49 -7.93 0.03 -14.46
C GLY A 49 -9.36 -0.50 -14.61
N VAL A 50 -10.13 -0.58 -13.52
CA VAL A 50 -11.56 -0.95 -13.55
C VAL A 50 -12.37 0.06 -14.38
N MET A 51 -12.13 1.35 -14.19
CA MET A 51 -12.85 2.41 -14.89
C MET A 51 -12.51 2.46 -16.39
N ASP A 52 -11.25 2.29 -16.77
CA ASP A 52 -10.86 2.22 -18.18
C ASP A 52 -11.46 0.99 -18.86
N TYR A 53 -11.35 -0.18 -18.21
CA TYR A 53 -11.93 -1.43 -18.72
C TYR A 53 -13.45 -1.33 -18.89
N SER A 54 -14.14 -0.65 -17.97
CA SER A 54 -15.59 -0.49 -18.05
C SER A 54 -16.05 0.32 -19.26
N ARG A 55 -15.25 1.30 -19.68
CA ARG A 55 -15.57 2.17 -20.82
C ARG A 55 -15.14 1.54 -22.14
N HIS A 56 -14.07 0.75 -22.10
CA HIS A 56 -13.49 0.10 -23.24
C HIS A 56 -13.35 -1.40 -22.94
N PRO A 57 -14.45 -2.17 -22.96
CA PRO A 57 -14.38 -3.61 -22.71
C PRO A 57 -13.54 -4.24 -23.81
N ARG A 58 -12.37 -4.73 -23.43
CA ARG A 58 -11.47 -5.46 -24.31
C ARG A 58 -11.61 -6.95 -24.04
N PRO A 59 -11.52 -7.80 -25.08
CA PRO A 59 -11.34 -9.22 -24.84
C PRO A 59 -10.06 -9.37 -23.99
N THR A 60 -10.16 -10.12 -22.90
CA THR A 60 -9.00 -10.53 -22.10
C THR A 60 -8.19 -11.53 -22.92
N ILE A 61 -7.40 -11.03 -23.86
CA ILE A 61 -6.46 -11.80 -24.66
C ILE A 61 -5.17 -11.90 -23.83
N LEU A 62 -5.18 -12.81 -22.89
CA LEU A 62 -3.96 -13.27 -22.25
C LEU A 62 -4.02 -14.79 -22.34
N ASP A 63 -3.02 -15.39 -22.96
CA ASP A 63 -2.94 -16.83 -23.04
C ASP A 63 -2.63 -17.38 -21.64
N THR A 64 -3.71 -17.63 -20.89
CA THR A 64 -3.65 -18.15 -19.53
C THR A 64 -3.15 -19.59 -19.49
N GLU A 65 -3.23 -20.33 -20.60
CA GLU A 65 -2.70 -21.69 -20.69
C GLU A 65 -1.17 -21.66 -20.70
N ASP A 66 -0.58 -20.76 -21.49
CA ASP A 66 0.87 -20.65 -21.60
C ASP A 66 1.53 -19.76 -20.52
N ASN A 67 0.80 -18.77 -19.98
CA ASN A 67 1.35 -17.77 -19.05
C ASN A 67 0.74 -17.82 -17.64
N GLY A 68 -0.04 -18.86 -17.33
CA GLY A 68 -0.73 -19.00 -16.04
C GLY A 68 0.17 -18.78 -14.83
N SER A 69 1.38 -19.37 -14.82
CA SER A 69 2.34 -19.24 -13.72
C SER A 69 2.83 -17.80 -13.48
N CYS A 70 3.12 -17.04 -14.55
CA CYS A 70 3.54 -15.64 -14.43
C CYS A 70 2.40 -14.75 -13.95
N ILE A 71 1.19 -15.00 -14.43
CA ILE A 71 -0.02 -14.28 -14.01
C ILE A 71 -0.29 -14.54 -12.53
N ILE A 72 -0.26 -15.82 -12.12
CA ILE A 72 -0.44 -16.23 -10.73
C ILE A 72 0.64 -15.60 -9.84
N TRP A 73 1.91 -15.60 -10.25
CA TRP A 73 2.99 -15.03 -9.46
C TRP A 73 2.84 -13.50 -9.29
N MET A 74 2.54 -12.77 -10.36
CA MET A 74 2.31 -11.32 -10.31
C MET A 74 1.09 -10.97 -9.43
N TYR A 75 -0.01 -11.73 -9.55
CA TYR A 75 -1.19 -11.51 -8.72
C TYR A 75 -1.00 -11.99 -7.27
N THR A 76 -0.20 -13.03 -7.02
CA THR A 76 0.16 -13.46 -5.66
C THR A 76 0.98 -12.37 -4.97
N LEU A 77 1.93 -11.75 -5.66
CA LEU A 77 2.66 -10.61 -5.12
C LEU A 77 1.75 -9.40 -4.85
N CYS A 78 0.89 -9.05 -5.79
CA CYS A 78 0.02 -7.89 -5.68
C CYS A 78 -1.13 -8.05 -4.68
N TYR A 79 -1.67 -9.26 -4.51
CA TYR A 79 -2.95 -9.47 -3.79
C TYR A 79 -2.87 -10.44 -2.62
N VAL A 80 -1.82 -11.27 -2.51
CA VAL A 80 -1.59 -12.14 -1.34
C VAL A 80 -0.46 -11.58 -0.50
N TYR A 81 0.74 -11.44 -1.08
CA TYR A 81 1.91 -10.93 -0.36
C TYR A 81 1.67 -9.53 0.19
N MET A 82 1.09 -8.60 -0.58
CA MET A 82 0.80 -7.25 -0.10
C MET A 82 -0.04 -7.22 1.18
N PRO A 83 -1.25 -7.82 1.28
CA PRO A 83 -1.98 -7.83 2.54
C PRO A 83 -1.25 -8.58 3.67
N PHE A 84 -0.62 -9.73 3.40
CA PHE A 84 0.06 -10.49 4.44
C PHE A 84 1.34 -9.84 4.97
N ALA A 85 2.10 -9.14 4.12
CA ALA A 85 3.30 -8.41 4.52
C ALA A 85 2.96 -7.05 5.13
N MET A 86 1.90 -6.40 4.66
CA MET A 86 1.60 -5.02 5.06
C MET A 86 0.65 -4.89 6.26
N ILE A 87 -0.15 -5.90 6.59
CA ILE A 87 -0.95 -5.91 7.84
C ILE A 87 -0.05 -5.90 9.09
N PRO A 88 0.99 -6.76 9.20
CA PRO A 88 1.95 -6.70 10.31
C PRO A 88 2.65 -5.35 10.38
N VAL A 89 3.08 -4.82 9.22
CA VAL A 89 3.69 -3.49 9.10
C VAL A 89 2.75 -2.40 9.64
N SER A 90 1.46 -2.42 9.28
CA SER A 90 0.48 -1.46 9.82
C SER A 90 0.27 -1.57 11.34
N TYR A 91 0.51 -2.73 11.92
CA TYR A 91 0.51 -2.92 13.38
C TYR A 91 1.79 -2.37 14.01
N PHE A 92 2.96 -2.67 13.44
CA PHE A 92 4.27 -2.19 13.90
C PHE A 92 4.40 -0.65 13.90
N PHE A 93 3.84 0.02 12.90
CA PHE A 93 3.94 1.48 12.77
C PHE A 93 2.75 2.25 13.40
N HIS A 94 1.87 1.59 14.15
CA HIS A 94 0.73 2.22 14.87
C HIS A 94 -0.11 3.18 14.01
N TRP A 95 -0.36 2.82 12.74
CA TRP A 95 -1.07 3.71 11.83
C TRP A 95 -2.54 3.91 12.19
N CYS A 96 -3.05 5.10 11.87
CA CYS A 96 -4.47 5.41 11.91
C CYS A 96 -5.24 4.37 11.09
N TRP A 97 -6.40 3.97 11.58
CA TRP A 97 -7.24 2.97 10.93
C TRP A 97 -7.63 3.34 9.48
N ILE A 98 -7.64 4.63 9.12
CA ILE A 98 -7.87 5.10 7.74
C ILE A 98 -6.81 4.56 6.77
N PHE A 99 -5.55 4.50 7.17
CA PHE A 99 -4.48 3.94 6.33
C PHE A 99 -4.59 2.41 6.18
N ARG A 100 -5.48 1.76 6.93
CA ARG A 100 -5.77 0.34 6.78
C ARG A 100 -6.84 0.03 5.74
N ILE A 101 -7.61 1.03 5.30
CA ILE A 101 -8.70 0.85 4.33
C ILE A 101 -8.23 0.19 3.02
N PRO A 102 -7.08 0.57 2.42
CA PRO A 102 -6.60 -0.09 1.21
C PRO A 102 -6.36 -1.60 1.39
N PHE A 103 -5.99 -2.07 2.59
CA PHE A 103 -5.79 -3.51 2.83
C PHE A 103 -7.10 -4.28 2.75
N TYR A 104 -8.17 -3.76 3.36
CA TYR A 104 -9.50 -4.37 3.24
C TYR A 104 -9.99 -4.37 1.78
N TYR A 105 -9.64 -3.34 1.01
CA TYR A 105 -9.92 -3.28 -0.42
C TYR A 105 -9.24 -4.42 -1.20
N PHE A 106 -7.95 -4.67 -0.96
CA PHE A 106 -7.23 -5.77 -1.65
C PHE A 106 -7.74 -7.17 -1.25
N ILE A 107 -8.15 -7.35 0.00
CA ILE A 107 -8.84 -8.57 0.43
C ILE A 107 -10.15 -8.73 -0.35
N GLY A 108 -10.94 -7.66 -0.49
CA GLY A 108 -12.17 -7.66 -1.30
C GLY A 108 -11.94 -8.04 -2.76
N ILE A 109 -10.89 -7.51 -3.39
CA ILE A 109 -10.50 -7.93 -4.76
C ILE A 109 -10.23 -9.43 -4.80
N SER A 110 -9.46 -9.94 -3.85
CA SER A 110 -9.11 -11.37 -3.80
C SER A 110 -10.36 -12.25 -3.69
N VAL A 111 -11.32 -11.85 -2.85
CA VAL A 111 -12.61 -12.56 -2.71
C VAL A 111 -13.39 -12.57 -4.04
N ILE A 112 -13.44 -11.45 -4.77
CA ILE A 112 -14.09 -11.40 -6.09
C ILE A 112 -13.41 -12.36 -7.08
N ARG A 113 -12.07 -12.40 -7.09
CA ARG A 113 -11.31 -13.28 -7.99
C ARG A 113 -11.58 -14.75 -7.70
N PHE A 114 -11.54 -15.15 -6.42
CA PHE A 114 -11.88 -16.50 -6.01
C PHE A 114 -13.35 -16.85 -6.28
N GLY A 115 -14.28 -15.91 -6.09
CA GLY A 115 -15.71 -16.16 -6.33
C GLY A 115 -16.04 -16.47 -7.80
N TYR A 116 -15.37 -15.80 -8.73
CA TYR A 116 -15.60 -15.95 -10.17
C TYR A 116 -14.60 -16.89 -10.86
N GLN A 117 -13.64 -17.45 -10.11
CA GLN A 117 -12.58 -18.34 -10.62
C GLN A 117 -11.83 -17.78 -11.83
N HIS A 118 -11.71 -16.45 -11.91
CA HIS A 118 -11.08 -15.76 -13.03
C HIS A 118 -10.08 -14.73 -12.53
N TRP A 119 -8.85 -14.83 -13.03
CA TRP A 119 -7.70 -14.07 -12.54
C TRP A 119 -7.68 -12.62 -13.05
N LEU A 120 -8.21 -12.39 -14.26
CA LEU A 120 -8.33 -11.08 -14.87
C LEU A 120 -9.72 -10.47 -14.63
N ILE A 121 -9.83 -9.15 -14.76
CA ILE A 121 -11.12 -8.44 -14.73
C ILE A 121 -11.94 -8.89 -15.94
N THR A 122 -13.10 -9.50 -15.66
CA THR A 122 -14.11 -9.84 -16.67
C THR A 122 -15.32 -8.90 -16.55
N PRO A 123 -16.16 -8.80 -17.60
CA PRO A 123 -17.38 -7.98 -17.55
C PRO A 123 -18.32 -8.37 -16.41
N GLU A 124 -18.40 -9.66 -16.09
CA GLU A 124 -19.27 -10.21 -15.03
C GLU A 124 -18.83 -9.79 -13.62
N GLN A 125 -17.53 -9.54 -13.43
CA GLN A 125 -16.96 -9.09 -12.16
C GLN A 125 -17.09 -7.58 -11.96
N LEU A 126 -17.39 -6.82 -13.02
CA LEU A 126 -17.33 -5.36 -13.00
C LEU A 126 -18.27 -4.74 -11.97
N THR A 127 -19.49 -5.29 -11.85
CA THR A 127 -20.48 -4.88 -10.84
C THR A 127 -19.93 -5.04 -9.42
N MET A 128 -19.23 -6.14 -9.13
CA MET A 128 -18.65 -6.39 -7.81
C MET A 128 -17.49 -5.45 -7.52
N HIS A 129 -16.68 -5.12 -8.52
CA HIS A 129 -15.62 -4.11 -8.39
C HIS A 129 -16.20 -2.72 -8.09
N TYR A 130 -17.30 -2.33 -8.72
CA TYR A 130 -17.97 -1.06 -8.40
C TYR A 130 -18.53 -1.03 -6.97
N ILE A 131 -19.18 -2.11 -6.53
CA ILE A 131 -19.67 -2.21 -5.14
C ILE A 131 -18.52 -2.05 -4.16
N LEU A 132 -17.39 -2.71 -4.42
CA LEU A 132 -16.20 -2.62 -3.56
C LEU A 132 -15.61 -1.21 -3.55
N ILE A 133 -15.56 -0.52 -4.70
CA ILE A 133 -15.11 0.89 -4.79
C ILE A 133 -16.03 1.79 -3.97
N ILE A 134 -17.35 1.66 -4.15
CA ILE A 134 -18.35 2.46 -3.41
C ILE A 134 -18.21 2.24 -1.90
N LEU A 135 -18.15 0.98 -1.47
CA LEU A 135 -17.95 0.61 -0.06
C LEU A 135 -16.68 1.26 0.51
N THR A 136 -15.60 1.27 -0.27
CA THR A 136 -14.32 1.88 0.12
C THR A 136 -14.45 3.39 0.27
N ILE A 137 -15.10 4.07 -0.68
CA ILE A 137 -15.37 5.51 -0.61
C ILE A 137 -16.21 5.84 0.63
N THR A 138 -17.29 5.10 0.89
CA THR A 138 -18.14 5.29 2.06
C THR A 138 -17.37 5.08 3.37
N THR A 139 -16.47 4.09 3.41
CA THR A 139 -15.61 3.84 4.57
C THR A 139 -14.63 5.00 4.82
N TYR A 140 -14.03 5.56 3.76
CA TYR A 140 -13.21 6.76 3.87
C TYR A 140 -14.02 7.97 4.34
N ALA A 141 -15.22 8.17 3.80
CA ALA A 141 -16.11 9.26 4.21
C ALA A 141 -16.47 9.13 5.71
N TYR A 142 -16.81 7.93 6.17
CA TYR A 142 -17.04 7.64 7.59
C TYR A 142 -15.78 7.90 8.44
N GLY A 143 -14.61 7.54 7.94
CA GLY A 143 -13.33 7.87 8.57
C GLY A 143 -13.14 9.36 8.78
N LEU A 144 -13.31 10.14 7.72
CA LEU A 144 -13.15 11.59 7.77
C LEU A 144 -14.18 12.27 8.68
N THR A 145 -15.46 11.86 8.62
CA THR A 145 -16.50 12.42 9.50
C THR A 145 -16.25 12.06 10.96
N SER A 146 -15.79 10.82 11.24
CA SER A 146 -15.45 10.41 12.60
C SER A 146 -14.29 11.24 13.20
N ILE A 147 -13.31 11.62 12.38
CA ILE A 147 -12.20 12.48 12.78
C ILE A 147 -12.67 13.91 13.01
N ALA A 148 -13.52 14.41 12.12
CA ALA A 148 -14.09 15.75 12.24
C ALA A 148 -14.93 15.91 13.52
N ILE A 149 -15.69 14.87 13.90
CA ILE A 149 -16.53 14.87 15.11
C ILE A 149 -15.70 14.66 16.39
N LYS A 150 -14.72 13.74 16.38
CA LYS A 150 -13.98 13.35 17.61
C LYS A 150 -12.77 14.23 17.94
N GLY A 151 -12.39 15.17 17.07
CA GLY A 151 -11.28 16.09 17.31
C GLY A 151 -9.90 15.41 17.45
N LYS A 152 -9.17 15.32 16.33
CA LYS A 152 -7.71 14.99 16.21
C LYS A 152 -7.17 13.67 16.79
N LYS A 153 -7.94 12.85 17.52
CA LYS A 153 -7.42 11.63 18.17
C LYS A 153 -7.03 10.46 17.23
N CYS A 154 -7.26 10.53 15.93
CA CYS A 154 -6.84 9.42 15.04
C CYS A 154 -5.33 9.39 14.76
N CYS A 155 -4.63 10.53 14.78
CA CYS A 155 -3.20 10.61 14.40
C CYS A 155 -2.24 10.79 15.60
N GLN A 156 -2.76 10.84 16.84
CA GLN A 156 -1.94 11.06 18.04
C GLN A 156 -1.21 9.81 18.55
N ASP A 157 -1.53 8.63 18.02
CA ASP A 157 -0.89 7.36 18.41
C ASP A 157 0.35 7.01 17.58
N ALA A 158 0.72 7.82 16.59
CA ALA A 158 1.93 7.66 15.78
C ALA A 158 3.14 8.46 16.32
N GLY A 159 3.08 8.94 17.55
CA GLY A 159 4.06 9.87 18.13
C GLY A 159 4.43 9.56 19.58
N LYS A 160 4.67 8.30 19.91
CA LYS A 160 5.39 7.88 21.12
C LYS A 160 6.40 6.81 20.78
#